data_AF-A0AAU7QEV1-F1
#
_entry.id   AF-A0AAU7QEV1-F1
#
_cell.length_a   1.000
_cell.length_b   1.000
_cell.length_c   1.000
_cell.angle_alpha   90.00
_cell.angle_beta   90.00
_cell.angle_gamma   90.00
#
_symmetry.space_group_name_H-M   'P 1'
#
loop_
_entity.id
_entity.type
_entity.pdbx_description
1 polymer ?
#
loop_
_entity_poly.entity_id
_entity_poly.type
_entity_poly.pdbx_seq_one_letter_code
_entity_poly.pdbx_strand_id
1 'polypeptide(L)'
;MPLVIGGDHGVPIPVLRALDKEGPITLIHIDSHLDWRQEVNGVTDGYSSPIRRASEMEHIGEIFQIGLRANGSARQEEVDAALAYGAHLITAHELHDEGAEAILSRIPDGGNYYITLDADGIDPTIMPAVAGPALGGVTYSEARKIIQGLVKKRPGGGDGYRRNYPEKRS
;
A
#
# COMPACT_ATOMS: atom_id res chain seq x y z
N MET A 1 -5.47 4.58 16.15
CA MET A 1 -5.24 3.83 14.90
C MET A 1 -6.61 3.48 14.32
N PRO A 2 -7.04 4.14 13.25
CA PRO A 2 -8.29 3.80 12.56
C PRO A 2 -8.11 2.49 11.77
N LEU A 3 -9.15 1.65 11.77
CA LEU A 3 -9.32 0.55 10.82
C LEU A 3 -10.58 0.85 10.01
N VAL A 4 -10.40 1.02 8.70
CA VAL A 4 -11.49 1.28 7.76
C VAL A 4 -11.61 0.07 6.85
N ILE A 5 -12.80 -0.50 6.78
CA ILE A 5 -13.16 -1.58 5.85
C ILE A 5 -14.23 -0.98 4.96
N GLY A 6 -13.96 -0.86 3.66
CA GLY A 6 -14.72 0.05 2.80
C GLY A 6 -15.04 -0.51 1.42
N GLY A 7 -15.70 0.34 0.62
CA GLY A 7 -16.11 0.11 -0.76
C GLY A 7 -14.95 0.17 -1.75
N ASP A 8 -15.09 0.96 -2.82
CA ASP A 8 -13.99 1.12 -3.78
C ASP A 8 -12.78 1.88 -3.18
N HIS A 9 -11.67 1.91 -3.93
CA HIS A 9 -10.43 2.56 -3.51
C HIS A 9 -10.51 4.10 -3.47
N GLY A 10 -11.68 4.72 -3.62
CA GLY A 10 -11.87 6.15 -3.34
C GLY A 10 -11.90 6.47 -1.85
N VAL A 11 -12.25 5.49 -1.00
CA VAL A 11 -12.42 5.65 0.46
C VAL A 11 -11.17 6.18 1.19
N PRO A 12 -9.93 5.81 0.85
CA PRO A 12 -8.73 6.38 1.48
C PRO A 12 -8.63 7.91 1.38
N ILE A 13 -9.20 8.56 0.35
CA ILE A 13 -9.08 10.02 0.15
C ILE A 13 -9.59 10.81 1.37
N PRO A 14 -10.88 10.71 1.77
CA PRO A 14 -11.37 11.44 2.93
C PRO A 14 -10.72 11.00 4.25
N VAL A 15 -10.29 9.74 4.36
CA VAL A 15 -9.59 9.23 5.55
C VAL A 15 -8.23 9.92 5.70
N LEU A 16 -7.44 9.98 4.64
CA LEU A 16 -6.13 10.64 4.65
C LEU A 16 -6.28 12.14 4.92
N ARG A 17 -7.30 12.82 4.36
CA ARG A 17 -7.60 14.22 4.68
C ARG A 17 -7.85 14.44 6.18
N ALA A 18 -8.49 13.48 6.85
CA ALA A 18 -8.79 13.58 8.29
C ALA A 18 -7.57 13.31 9.20
N LEU A 19 -6.43 12.89 8.63
CA LEU A 19 -5.19 12.58 9.36
C LEU A 19 -4.12 13.67 9.19
N ASP A 20 -4.51 14.89 8.83
CA ASP A 20 -3.62 16.05 8.61
C ASP A 20 -2.66 16.34 9.78
N LYS A 21 -3.07 16.05 11.02
CA LYS A 21 -2.28 16.24 12.25
C LYS A 21 -1.34 15.09 12.59
N GLU A 22 -1.39 13.98 11.85
CA GLU A 22 -0.60 12.77 12.11
C GLU A 22 0.66 12.70 11.23
N GLY A 23 0.94 13.74 10.45
CA GLY A 23 2.08 13.82 9.54
C GLY A 23 3.46 13.91 10.23
N PRO A 24 4.55 13.53 9.53
CA PRO A 24 4.55 12.96 8.17
C PRO A 24 4.12 11.49 8.18
N ILE A 25 3.23 11.12 7.25
CA ILE A 25 2.76 9.74 7.05
C ILE A 25 3.52 9.11 5.89
N THR A 26 4.07 7.92 6.12
CA THR A 26 4.53 7.03 5.05
C THR A 26 3.36 6.16 4.59
N LEU A 27 2.90 6.38 3.36
CA LEU A 27 1.79 5.65 2.76
C LEU A 27 2.30 4.36 2.11
N ILE A 28 1.75 3.24 2.58
CA ILE A 28 1.99 1.91 2.03
C ILE A 28 0.75 1.49 1.26
N HIS A 29 0.89 1.36 -0.05
CA HIS A 29 -0.17 1.02 -0.97
C HIS A 29 0.09 -0.36 -1.55
N ILE A 30 -0.77 -1.33 -1.23
CA ILE A 30 -0.72 -2.69 -1.80
C ILE A 30 -1.86 -2.81 -2.80
N ASP A 31 -1.53 -2.87 -4.07
CA ASP A 31 -2.50 -2.80 -5.17
C ASP A 31 -1.84 -3.32 -6.46
N SER A 32 -2.66 -3.82 -7.40
CA SER A 32 -2.21 -4.08 -8.76
C SER A 32 -2.12 -2.79 -9.60
N HIS A 33 -2.89 -1.75 -9.24
CA HIS A 33 -3.02 -0.50 -9.96
C HIS A 33 -2.20 0.65 -9.37
N LEU A 34 -1.93 1.65 -10.23
CA LEU A 34 -1.17 2.82 -9.81
C LEU A 34 -2.04 3.79 -9.00
N ASP A 35 -3.29 4.05 -9.43
CA ASP A 35 -4.21 4.97 -8.75
C ASP A 35 -3.79 6.45 -8.71
N TRP A 36 -3.16 6.87 -9.81
CA TRP A 36 -2.66 8.24 -10.00
C TRP A 36 -3.47 9.12 -10.97
N ARG A 37 -4.68 8.69 -11.37
CA ARG A 37 -5.49 9.47 -12.32
C ARG A 37 -5.80 10.84 -11.76
N GLN A 38 -5.56 11.88 -12.55
CA GLN A 38 -5.98 13.23 -12.17
C GLN A 38 -7.51 13.33 -12.13
N GLU A 39 -8.17 12.77 -13.15
CA GLU A 39 -9.61 12.76 -13.34
C GLU A 39 -10.03 11.53 -14.16
N VAL A 40 -11.19 10.95 -13.84
CA VAL A 40 -11.89 9.97 -14.67
C VAL A 40 -13.34 10.41 -14.84
N ASN A 41 -13.77 10.65 -16.09
CA ASN A 41 -15.15 11.06 -16.42
C ASN A 41 -15.67 12.26 -15.59
N GLY A 42 -14.85 13.30 -15.37
CA GLY A 42 -15.21 14.45 -14.56
C GLY A 42 -15.03 14.27 -13.05
N VAL A 43 -14.59 13.10 -12.57
CA VAL A 43 -14.44 12.80 -11.14
C VAL A 43 -12.95 12.77 -10.76
N THR A 44 -12.57 13.60 -9.78
CA THR A 44 -11.19 13.69 -9.26
C THR A 44 -10.96 12.93 -7.96
N ASP A 45 -12.04 12.63 -7.22
CA ASP A 45 -12.00 11.92 -5.93
C ASP A 45 -12.61 10.52 -6.10
N GLY A 46 -12.21 9.83 -7.17
CA GLY A 46 -12.68 8.48 -7.50
C GLY A 46 -11.66 7.40 -7.17
N TYR A 47 -12.06 6.15 -7.38
CA TYR A 47 -11.24 4.96 -7.07
C TYR A 47 -9.91 4.88 -7.83
N SER A 48 -9.75 5.57 -8.96
CA SER A 48 -8.47 5.60 -9.70
C SER A 48 -7.56 6.79 -9.34
N SER A 49 -7.96 7.63 -8.39
CA SER A 49 -7.25 8.85 -7.98
C SER A 49 -6.72 8.88 -6.54
N PRO A 50 -6.90 7.88 -5.66
CA PRO A 50 -6.63 8.05 -4.23
C PRO A 50 -5.17 8.39 -3.92
N ILE A 51 -4.22 7.78 -4.63
CA ILE A 51 -2.80 8.02 -4.40
C ILE A 51 -2.36 9.35 -5.00
N ARG A 52 -2.96 9.76 -6.14
CA ARG A 52 -2.79 11.11 -6.67
C ARG A 52 -3.28 12.18 -5.68
N ARG A 53 -4.42 11.97 -5.04
CA ARG A 53 -4.93 12.91 -4.02
C ARG A 53 -4.04 12.90 -2.78
N ALA A 54 -3.54 11.75 -2.37
CA ALA A 54 -2.63 11.63 -1.24
C ALA A 54 -1.32 12.40 -1.46
N SER A 55 -0.74 12.33 -2.66
CA SER A 55 0.51 13.03 -3.00
C SER A 55 0.39 14.56 -3.03
N GLU A 56 -0.83 15.09 -3.07
CA GLU A 56 -1.11 16.53 -2.99
C GLU A 56 -1.28 17.04 -1.55
N MET A 57 -1.19 16.16 -0.54
CA MET A 57 -1.37 16.51 0.87
C MET A 57 -0.04 16.71 1.58
N GLU A 58 0.13 17.83 2.29
CA GLU A 58 1.40 18.20 2.95
C GLU A 58 1.84 17.22 4.05
N HIS A 59 0.91 16.50 4.67
CA HIS A 59 1.19 15.54 5.73
C HIS A 59 1.51 14.14 5.21
N ILE A 60 1.47 13.90 3.90
CA ILE A 60 1.93 12.67 3.27
C ILE A 60 3.39 12.87 2.83
N GLY A 61 4.28 12.02 3.37
CA GLY A 61 5.71 12.07 3.09
C GLY A 61 6.07 11.13 1.95
N GLU A 62 6.45 9.90 2.29
CA GLU A 62 6.82 8.89 1.29
C GLU A 62 5.64 8.00 0.89
N ILE A 63 5.60 7.60 -0.37
CA ILE A 63 4.60 6.67 -0.92
C ILE A 63 5.33 5.45 -1.49
N PHE A 64 5.00 4.27 -0.97
CA PHE A 64 5.45 2.98 -1.47
C PHE A 64 4.28 2.22 -2.06
N GLN A 65 4.35 1.90 -3.35
CA GLN A 65 3.32 1.15 -4.08
C GLN A 65 3.85 -0.22 -4.43
N ILE A 66 3.21 -1.27 -3.91
CA ILE A 66 3.72 -2.62 -3.91
C ILE A 66 2.71 -3.55 -4.57
N GLY A 67 3.19 -4.32 -5.56
CA GLY A 67 2.35 -5.29 -6.28
C GLY A 67 1.87 -4.80 -7.63
N LEU A 68 2.39 -3.67 -8.11
CA LEU A 68 2.01 -3.05 -9.38
C LEU A 68 2.20 -4.04 -10.53
N ARG A 69 1.14 -4.22 -11.31
CA ARG A 69 1.10 -5.11 -12.48
C ARG A 69 -0.11 -4.77 -13.36
N ALA A 70 -0.28 -5.54 -14.43
CA ALA A 70 -1.31 -5.37 -15.46
C ALA A 70 -1.17 -4.12 -16.35
N ASN A 71 -1.36 -4.35 -17.66
CA ASN A 71 -1.36 -3.31 -18.67
C ASN A 71 -2.62 -2.44 -18.54
N GLY A 72 -2.48 -1.12 -18.53
CA GLY A 72 -3.60 -0.18 -18.50
C GLY A 72 -3.95 0.39 -17.11
N SER A 73 -3.22 -0.01 -16.06
CA SER A 73 -3.34 0.55 -14.71
C SER A 73 -2.98 2.03 -14.62
N ALA A 74 -2.21 2.55 -15.57
CA ALA A 74 -1.86 3.96 -15.73
C ALA A 74 -1.50 4.27 -17.20
N ARG A 75 -1.63 5.54 -17.60
CA ARG A 75 -0.96 6.08 -18.79
C ARG A 75 0.38 6.69 -18.36
N GLN A 76 1.20 7.05 -19.34
CA GLN A 76 2.52 7.63 -19.11
C GLN A 76 2.46 8.87 -18.21
N GLU A 77 1.45 9.73 -18.39
CA GLU A 77 1.28 10.96 -17.59
C GLU A 77 1.15 10.69 -16.09
N GLU A 78 0.45 9.61 -15.69
CA GLU A 78 0.28 9.25 -14.30
C GLU A 78 1.54 8.61 -13.71
N VAL A 79 2.27 7.82 -14.51
CA VAL A 79 3.57 7.26 -14.12
C VAL A 79 4.59 8.39 -13.92
N ASP A 80 4.65 9.34 -14.85
CA ASP A 80 5.54 10.50 -14.78
C ASP A 80 5.23 11.35 -13.54
N ALA A 81 3.94 11.55 -13.23
CA ALA A 81 3.54 12.25 -12.01
C ALA A 81 3.96 11.53 -10.73
N ALA A 82 3.81 10.20 -10.69
CA ALA A 82 4.24 9.39 -9.55
C ALA A 82 5.75 9.46 -9.33
N LEU A 83 6.52 9.36 -10.41
CA LEU A 83 7.99 9.48 -10.37
C LEU A 83 8.43 10.90 -10.01
N ALA A 84 7.77 11.93 -10.53
CA ALA A 84 8.07 13.33 -10.22
C ALA A 84 7.81 13.67 -8.74
N TYR A 85 6.81 13.05 -8.12
CA TYR A 85 6.62 13.12 -6.67
C TYR A 85 7.73 12.41 -5.88
N GLY A 86 8.33 11.38 -6.46
CA GLY A 86 9.30 10.49 -5.79
C GLY A 86 8.65 9.24 -5.19
N ALA A 87 7.52 8.77 -5.74
CA ALA A 87 6.90 7.54 -5.29
C ALA A 87 7.77 6.31 -5.61
N HIS A 88 7.84 5.37 -4.68
CA HIS A 88 8.55 4.10 -4.85
C HIS A 88 7.62 3.08 -5.48
N LEU A 89 7.77 2.86 -6.79
CA LEU A 89 6.94 1.95 -7.57
C LEU A 89 7.58 0.55 -7.60
N ILE A 90 6.99 -0.39 -6.88
CA ILE A 90 7.49 -1.77 -6.72
C ILE A 90 6.54 -2.72 -7.43
N THR A 91 7.03 -3.32 -8.51
CA THR A 91 6.24 -4.27 -9.29
C THR A 91 6.05 -5.59 -8.53
N ALA A 92 5.01 -6.35 -8.88
CA ALA A 92 4.85 -7.69 -8.32
C ALA A 92 6.04 -8.60 -8.67
N HIS A 93 6.60 -8.50 -9.89
CA HIS A 93 7.81 -9.25 -10.26
C HIS A 93 9.00 -8.91 -9.37
N GLU A 94 9.26 -7.63 -9.15
CA GLU A 94 10.34 -7.20 -8.26
C GLU A 94 10.14 -7.71 -6.83
N LEU A 95 8.91 -7.65 -6.30
CA LEU A 95 8.59 -8.22 -4.99
C LEU A 95 8.89 -9.72 -4.92
N HIS A 96 8.54 -10.47 -5.96
CA HIS A 96 8.77 -11.91 -6.00
C HIS A 96 10.26 -12.26 -6.16
N ASP A 97 11.00 -11.49 -6.98
CA ASP A 97 12.42 -11.72 -7.25
C ASP A 97 13.30 -11.34 -6.04
N GLU A 98 13.01 -10.21 -5.40
CA GLU A 98 13.81 -9.71 -4.28
C GLU A 98 13.31 -10.17 -2.90
N GLY A 99 12.02 -10.45 -2.79
CA GLY A 99 11.36 -10.86 -1.56
C GLY A 99 10.90 -9.71 -0.67
N ALA A 100 9.86 -9.99 0.12
CA ALA A 100 9.22 -9.03 1.01
C ALA A 100 10.18 -8.39 2.04
N GLU A 101 11.18 -9.12 2.52
CA GLU A 101 12.19 -8.60 3.45
C GLU A 101 13.06 -7.50 2.82
N ALA A 102 13.46 -7.67 1.55
CA ALA A 102 14.24 -6.67 0.83
C ALA A 102 13.42 -5.41 0.60
N ILE A 103 12.17 -5.55 0.16
CA ILE A 103 11.23 -4.43 -0.02
C ILE A 103 10.99 -3.68 1.30
N LEU A 104 10.72 -4.41 2.38
CA LEU A 104 10.52 -3.84 3.72
C LEU A 104 11.74 -3.04 4.21
N SER A 105 12.97 -3.43 3.82
CA SER A 105 14.20 -2.74 4.22
C SER A 105 14.33 -1.34 3.61
N ARG A 106 13.68 -1.10 2.47
CA ARG A 106 13.63 0.20 1.78
C ARG A 106 12.73 1.22 2.47
N ILE A 107 11.74 0.75 3.24
CA ILE A 107 10.78 1.61 3.95
C ILE A 107 11.46 2.15 5.22
N PRO A 108 11.46 3.47 5.50
CA PRO A 108 12.14 4.04 6.67
C PRO A 108 11.55 3.52 7.99
N ASP A 109 12.38 3.43 9.03
CA ASP A 109 11.96 3.06 10.38
C ASP A 109 11.39 4.26 11.15
N GLY A 110 10.62 4.01 12.22
CA GLY A 110 10.18 5.04 13.16
C GLY A 110 9.07 5.97 12.65
N GLY A 111 8.53 5.74 11.46
CA GLY A 111 7.51 6.59 10.84
C GLY A 111 6.07 6.26 11.27
N ASN A 112 5.16 7.20 10.99
CA ASN A 112 3.72 6.95 11.01
C ASN A 112 3.33 6.28 9.69
N TYR A 113 3.00 4.99 9.72
CA TYR A 113 2.55 4.28 8.52
C TYR A 113 1.03 4.31 8.39
N TYR A 114 0.55 4.58 7.18
CA TYR A 114 -0.82 4.28 6.76
C TYR A 114 -0.78 3.19 5.69
N ILE A 115 -1.51 2.10 5.89
CA ILE A 115 -1.57 0.99 4.92
C ILE A 115 -2.94 1.03 4.26
N THR A 116 -2.96 1.14 2.93
CA THR A 116 -4.14 0.88 2.11
C THR A 116 -3.87 -0.35 1.26
N LEU A 117 -4.78 -1.32 1.33
CA LEU A 117 -4.69 -2.60 0.65
C LEU A 117 -5.92 -2.74 -0.24
N ASP A 118 -5.74 -2.64 -1.55
CA ASP A 118 -6.75 -3.10 -2.51
C ASP A 118 -6.73 -4.63 -2.50
N ALA A 119 -7.91 -5.23 -2.49
CA ALA A 119 -8.07 -6.66 -2.61
C ALA A 119 -7.46 -7.20 -3.91
N ASP A 120 -7.49 -6.45 -5.01
CA ASP A 120 -6.91 -6.88 -6.29
C ASP A 120 -5.38 -6.83 -6.32
N GLY A 121 -4.74 -6.18 -5.34
CA GLY A 121 -3.31 -6.27 -5.11
C GLY A 121 -2.86 -7.69 -4.73
N ILE A 122 -3.73 -8.46 -4.08
CA ILE A 122 -3.49 -9.86 -3.71
C ILE A 122 -3.69 -10.77 -4.91
N ASP A 123 -2.88 -11.83 -5.02
CA ASP A 123 -3.00 -12.79 -6.12
C ASP A 123 -4.42 -13.40 -6.19
N PRO A 124 -5.03 -13.47 -7.39
CA PRO A 124 -6.40 -13.97 -7.55
C PRO A 124 -6.58 -15.45 -7.19
N THR A 125 -5.51 -16.25 -7.08
CA THR A 125 -5.60 -17.61 -6.51
C THR A 125 -5.96 -17.60 -5.02
N ILE A 126 -5.74 -16.46 -4.34
CA ILE A 126 -6.03 -16.23 -2.92
C ILE A 126 -7.24 -15.29 -2.77
N MET A 127 -7.31 -14.23 -3.57
CA MET A 127 -8.37 -13.21 -3.54
C MET A 127 -9.05 -13.07 -4.91
N PRO A 128 -9.88 -14.04 -5.34
CA PRO A 128 -10.46 -14.04 -6.69
C PRO A 128 -11.62 -13.04 -6.89
N ALA A 129 -12.27 -12.60 -5.83
CA ALA A 129 -13.54 -11.87 -5.88
C ALA A 129 -13.32 -10.34 -5.92
N VAL A 130 -12.70 -9.86 -7.00
CA VAL A 130 -12.39 -8.44 -7.23
C VAL A 130 -12.80 -7.99 -8.63
N ALA A 131 -12.96 -6.69 -8.85
CA ALA A 131 -13.42 -6.15 -10.13
C ALA A 131 -12.37 -6.24 -11.25
N GLY A 132 -11.08 -6.07 -10.91
CA GLY A 132 -9.97 -6.10 -11.84
C GLY A 132 -8.89 -7.12 -11.46
N PRO A 133 -9.15 -8.44 -11.53
CA PRO A 133 -8.17 -9.43 -11.10
C PRO A 133 -6.93 -9.42 -12.03
N ALA A 134 -5.75 -9.31 -11.43
CA ALA A 134 -4.47 -9.40 -12.14
C ALA A 134 -3.63 -10.57 -11.60
N LEU A 135 -3.25 -11.50 -12.49
CA LEU A 135 -2.42 -12.68 -12.13
C LEU A 135 -1.02 -12.27 -11.64
N GLY A 136 -0.41 -13.12 -10.79
CA GLY A 136 0.95 -12.90 -10.30
C GLY A 136 1.02 -11.79 -9.26
N GLY A 137 0.05 -11.79 -8.33
CA GLY A 137 -0.09 -10.77 -7.32
C GLY A 137 0.63 -11.05 -6.02
N VAL A 138 0.49 -10.11 -5.09
CA VAL A 138 1.09 -10.24 -3.76
C VAL A 138 0.50 -11.47 -3.06
N THR A 139 1.35 -12.36 -2.58
CA THR A 139 0.90 -13.52 -1.82
C THR A 139 0.53 -13.12 -0.39
N TYR A 140 -0.31 -13.92 0.27
CA TYR A 140 -0.63 -13.71 1.69
C TYR A 140 0.63 -13.67 2.57
N SER A 141 1.64 -14.50 2.24
CA SER A 141 2.89 -14.56 2.99
C SER A 141 3.68 -13.25 2.89
N GLU A 142 3.81 -12.68 1.70
CA GLU A 142 4.49 -11.41 1.47
C GLU A 142 3.75 -10.24 2.12
N ALA A 143 2.44 -10.13 1.90
CA ALA A 143 1.63 -9.09 2.54
C ALA A 143 1.74 -9.14 4.07
N ARG A 144 1.62 -10.34 4.65
CA ARG A 144 1.78 -10.55 6.09
C ARG A 144 3.18 -10.16 6.58
N LYS A 145 4.25 -10.50 5.84
CA LYS A 145 5.62 -10.12 6.20
C LYS A 145 5.81 -8.61 6.20
N ILE A 146 5.32 -7.92 5.17
CA ILE A 146 5.37 -6.45 5.07
C ILE A 146 4.63 -5.82 6.25
N ILE A 147 3.36 -6.20 6.48
CA ILE A 147 2.53 -5.64 7.57
C ILE A 147 3.17 -5.88 8.94
N GLN A 148 3.61 -7.11 9.23
CA GLN A 148 4.28 -7.41 10.51
C GLN A 148 5.61 -6.69 10.66
N GLY A 149 6.33 -6.49 9.56
CA GLY A 149 7.55 -5.71 9.50
C GLY A 149 7.32 -4.26 9.89
N LEU A 150 6.33 -3.61 9.29
CA LEU A 150 5.97 -2.22 9.57
C LEU A 150 5.57 -2.01 11.04
N VAL A 151 4.83 -2.96 11.63
CA VAL A 151 4.49 -2.93 13.06
C VAL A 151 5.76 -2.91 13.94
N LYS A 152 6.78 -3.68 13.58
CA LYS A 152 8.06 -3.70 14.31
C LYS A 152 8.88 -2.42 14.12
N LYS A 153 8.76 -1.79 12.95
CA LYS A 153 9.45 -0.53 12.62
C LYS A 153 8.84 0.70 13.30
N ARG A 154 7.58 0.63 13.76
CA ARG A 154 6.94 1.75 14.47
C ARG A 154 7.68 2.11 15.77
N PRO A 155 7.68 3.40 16.18
CA PRO A 155 8.13 3.80 17.50
C PRO A 155 7.43 2.99 18.60
N GLY A 156 8.20 2.31 19.45
CA GLY A 156 7.67 1.46 20.53
C GLY A 156 7.23 0.05 20.13
N GLY A 157 7.33 -0.34 18.84
CA GLY A 157 6.93 -1.66 18.33
C GLY A 157 7.89 -2.83 18.65
N GLY A 158 9.04 -2.54 19.27
CA GLY A 158 10.15 -3.48 19.44
C GLY A 158 9.94 -4.64 20.44
N ASP A 159 8.96 -4.56 21.36
CA ASP A 159 8.86 -5.55 22.46
C ASP A 159 7.47 -6.19 22.68
N GLY A 160 6.43 -5.75 21.95
CA GLY A 160 5.04 -6.21 22.17
C GLY A 160 4.67 -7.54 21.50
N TYR A 161 5.50 -8.03 20.56
CA TYR A 161 5.20 -9.23 19.75
C TYR A 161 6.16 -10.40 20.06
N ARG A 162 6.57 -10.57 21.32
CA ARG A 162 7.11 -11.87 21.76
C ARG A 162 5.95 -12.87 21.80
N ARG A 163 6.01 -13.83 20.88
CA ARG A 163 5.14 -15.02 20.83
C ARG A 163 5.15 -15.72 22.20
N ASN A 164 4.08 -15.53 22.98
CA ASN A 164 3.69 -16.50 24.00
C ASN A 164 2.96 -17.65 23.30
N TYR A 165 3.70 -18.50 22.59
CA TYR A 165 3.22 -19.87 22.37
C TYR A 165 3.71 -20.68 23.57
N PRO A 166 2.83 -21.23 24.41
CA PRO A 166 3.27 -22.24 25.37
C PRO A 166 3.84 -23.40 24.56
N GLU A 167 5.07 -23.80 24.87
CA GLU A 167 5.63 -25.05 24.38
C GLU A 167 4.64 -26.16 24.68
N LYS A 168 4.10 -26.79 23.64
CA LYS A 168 3.43 -28.09 23.80
C LYS A 168 4.51 -29.07 24.21
N ARG A 169 4.65 -29.29 25.52
CA ARG A 169 5.38 -30.45 26.05
C ARG A 169 4.61 -31.69 25.63
N SER A 170 5.24 -32.52 24.78
CA SER A 170 4.91 -33.93 24.60
C SER A 170 5.32 -34.73 25.82
#